data_AF-A0A1G2H6T0-F1
#
_entry.id   AF-A0A1G2H6T0-F1
#
_cell.length_a   1.000
_cell.length_b   1.000
_cell.length_c   1.000
_cell.angle_alpha   90.00
_cell.angle_beta   90.00
_cell.angle_gamma   90.00
#
_symmetry.space_group_name_H-M   'P 1'
#
loop_
_entity.id
_entity.type
_entity.pdbx_description
1 polymer ?
#
loop_
_entity_poly.entity_id
_entity_poly.type
_entity_poly.pdbx_seq_one_letter_code
_entity_poly.pdbx_strand_id
1 'polypeptide(L)'
;MADAQATEVLSILEQAKERAKKIIEMSRDLVAERELLRRVVSEYSAKRVELVKQELEARGLTWCTSCSNVTSGLDIEFLLVEGSEVYSHGYGNSYYGFRPFSKLYQACIACRKCAADKHGQMGAYDYHAEGQSSFLAFRVEKREDGYYACKFGNWVKLEEKQCELNGLSSELVEKLVEEWGLPPRMEVKTSAWSSEENLIIH
;
A
#
# COMPACT_ATOMS: atom_id res chain seq x y z
N MET A 1 -13.16 -35.61 60.20
CA MET A 1 -12.51 -35.95 58.91
C MET A 1 -13.11 -35.17 57.74
N ALA A 2 -14.44 -34.98 57.68
CA ALA A 2 -15.09 -34.18 56.61
C ALA A 2 -14.67 -32.69 56.60
N ASP A 3 -14.47 -32.07 57.76
CA ASP A 3 -14.11 -30.63 57.84
C ASP A 3 -12.70 -30.31 57.35
N ALA A 4 -11.77 -31.25 57.46
CA ALA A 4 -10.40 -31.08 56.95
C ALA A 4 -10.38 -31.13 55.42
N GLN A 5 -11.16 -32.04 54.81
CA GLN A 5 -11.32 -32.14 53.37
C GLN A 5 -12.05 -30.92 52.77
N ALA A 6 -13.07 -30.41 53.46
CA ALA A 6 -13.76 -29.19 53.05
C ALA A 6 -12.82 -27.97 53.04
N THR A 7 -11.96 -27.85 54.05
CA THR A 7 -10.97 -26.76 54.15
C THR A 7 -9.92 -26.82 53.04
N GLU A 8 -9.44 -28.03 52.70
CA GLU A 8 -8.47 -28.24 51.62
C GLU A 8 -9.06 -27.88 50.24
N VAL A 9 -10.30 -28.28 49.98
CA VAL A 9 -11.02 -27.93 48.74
C VAL A 9 -11.21 -26.42 48.60
N LEU A 10 -11.54 -25.71 49.68
CA LEU A 10 -11.67 -24.25 49.68
C LEU A 10 -10.32 -23.57 49.38
N SER A 11 -9.22 -24.05 49.95
CA SER A 11 -7.88 -23.52 49.68
C SER A 11 -7.47 -23.70 48.20
N ILE A 12 -7.74 -24.87 47.62
CA ILE A 12 -7.48 -25.13 46.20
C ILE A 12 -8.31 -24.19 45.32
N LEU A 13 -9.57 -23.94 45.68
CA LEU A 13 -10.46 -23.05 44.95
C LEU A 13 -10.01 -21.58 45.01
N GLU A 14 -9.50 -21.12 46.15
CA GLU A 14 -8.88 -19.79 46.26
C GLU A 14 -7.61 -19.67 45.42
N GLN A 15 -6.73 -20.68 45.47
CA GLN A 15 -5.53 -20.72 44.63
C GLN A 15 -5.88 -20.73 43.13
N ALA A 16 -6.92 -21.47 42.73
CA ALA A 16 -7.37 -21.50 41.35
C ALA A 16 -7.94 -20.15 40.89
N LYS A 17 -8.71 -19.46 41.73
CA LYS A 17 -9.21 -18.10 41.45
C LYS A 17 -8.07 -17.10 41.27
N GLU A 18 -7.07 -17.16 42.15
CA GLU A 18 -5.90 -16.26 42.07
C GLU A 18 -5.08 -16.54 40.80
N ARG A 19 -4.89 -17.81 40.43
CA ARG A 19 -4.25 -18.19 39.17
C ARG A 19 -5.05 -17.72 37.95
N ALA A 20 -6.38 -17.87 37.97
CA ALA A 20 -7.24 -17.41 36.88
C ALA A 20 -7.15 -15.89 36.70
N LYS A 21 -7.12 -15.12 37.80
CA LYS A 21 -6.93 -13.67 37.76
C LYS A 21 -5.59 -13.29 37.13
N LYS A 22 -4.50 -13.94 37.55
CA LYS A 22 -3.15 -13.75 36.96
C LYS A 22 -3.12 -14.07 35.47
N ILE A 23 -3.77 -15.15 35.04
CA ILE A 23 -3.87 -15.52 33.62
C ILE A 23 -4.60 -14.43 32.81
N ILE A 24 -5.70 -13.87 33.36
CA ILE A 24 -6.45 -12.79 32.70
C ILE A 24 -5.59 -11.52 32.59
N GLU A 25 -4.85 -11.16 33.64
CA GLU A 25 -3.93 -10.03 33.63
C GLU A 25 -2.82 -10.22 32.59
N MET A 26 -2.13 -11.36 32.61
CA MET A 26 -1.11 -11.69 31.60
C MET A 26 -1.66 -11.67 30.16
N SER A 27 -2.89 -12.16 29.95
CA SER A 27 -3.53 -12.13 28.63
C SER A 27 -3.77 -10.70 28.13
N ARG A 28 -4.22 -9.80 29.01
CA ARG A 28 -4.40 -8.38 28.67
C ARG A 28 -3.07 -7.71 28.34
N ASP A 29 -2.03 -7.97 29.13
CA ASP A 29 -0.70 -7.43 28.90
C ASP A 29 -0.14 -7.90 27.55
N LEU A 30 -0.30 -9.19 27.21
CA LEU A 30 0.12 -9.73 25.92
C LEU A 30 -0.63 -9.10 24.74
N VAL A 31 -1.92 -8.81 24.88
CA VAL A 31 -2.68 -8.10 23.84
C VAL A 31 -2.15 -6.68 23.66
N ALA A 32 -1.91 -5.96 24.76
CA ALA A 32 -1.37 -4.60 24.72
C ALA A 32 0.03 -4.55 24.08
N GLU A 33 0.92 -5.47 24.44
CA GLU A 33 2.24 -5.61 23.83
C GLU A 33 2.15 -5.96 22.34
N ARG A 34 1.21 -6.82 21.93
CA ARG A 34 0.98 -7.12 20.50
C ARG A 34 0.53 -5.89 19.73
N GLU A 35 -0.36 -5.08 20.29
CA GLU A 35 -0.81 -3.82 19.68
C GLU A 35 0.29 -2.76 19.62
N LEU A 36 1.12 -2.68 20.67
CA LEU A 36 2.31 -1.82 20.67
C LEU A 36 3.29 -2.25 19.56
N LEU A 37 3.58 -3.54 19.45
CA LEU A 37 4.47 -4.07 18.42
C LEU A 37 3.95 -3.79 17.01
N ARG A 38 2.64 -3.96 16.77
CA ARG A 38 1.98 -3.59 15.50
C ARG A 38 2.22 -2.12 15.16
N ARG A 39 2.06 -1.21 16.13
CA ARG A 39 2.31 0.22 15.94
C ARG A 39 3.78 0.51 15.60
N VAL A 40 4.71 -0.06 16.36
CA VAL A 40 6.15 0.11 16.14
C VAL A 40 6.56 -0.37 14.75
N VAL A 41 6.09 -1.55 14.31
CA VAL A 41 6.38 -2.09 12.97
C VAL A 41 5.79 -1.20 11.87
N SER A 42 4.56 -0.71 12.05
CA SER A 42 3.92 0.20 11.09
C SER A 42 4.69 1.52 10.95
N GLU A 43 5.04 2.15 12.07
CA GLU A 43 5.83 3.39 12.08
C GLU A 43 7.22 3.18 11.46
N TYR A 44 7.86 2.05 11.75
CA TYR A 44 9.13 1.67 11.16
C TYR A 44 9.03 1.53 9.63
N SER A 45 8.02 0.81 9.14
CA SER A 45 7.79 0.64 7.69
C SER A 45 7.52 1.96 6.99
N ALA A 46 6.71 2.84 7.57
CA ALA A 46 6.47 4.17 7.02
C ALA A 46 7.77 5.01 6.93
N LYS A 47 8.59 5.00 7.99
CA LYS A 47 9.90 5.67 7.99
C LYS A 47 10.86 5.09 6.98
N ARG A 48 10.85 3.76 6.76
CA ARG A 48 11.68 3.10 5.76
C ARG A 48 11.34 3.59 4.35
N VAL A 49 10.05 3.64 4.01
CA VAL A 49 9.60 4.16 2.70
C VAL A 49 10.00 5.62 2.53
N GLU A 50 9.86 6.43 3.57
CA GLU A 50 10.25 7.84 3.51
C GLU A 50 11.76 8.04 3.34
N LEU A 51 12.58 7.23 4.01
CA LEU A 51 14.03 7.23 3.83
C LEU A 51 14.42 6.90 2.38
N VAL A 52 13.76 5.92 1.75
CA VAL A 52 14.00 5.57 0.34
C VAL A 52 13.67 6.75 -0.58
N LYS A 53 12.57 7.49 -0.33
CA LYS A 53 12.24 8.68 -1.11
C LYS A 53 13.28 9.78 -0.97
N GLN A 54 13.75 10.02 0.26
CA GLN A 54 14.79 11.01 0.53
C GLN A 54 16.11 10.65 -0.17
N GLU A 55 16.48 9.37 -0.16
CA GLU A 55 17.67 8.88 -0.88
C GLU A 55 17.53 8.99 -2.40
N LEU A 56 16.35 8.71 -2.94
CA LEU A 56 16.06 8.96 -4.36
C LEU A 56 16.27 10.44 -4.70
N GLU A 57 15.65 11.34 -3.94
CA GLU A 57 15.74 12.78 -4.13
C GLU A 57 17.19 13.30 -4.01
N ALA A 58 17.92 12.85 -3.00
CA ALA A 58 19.33 13.21 -2.80
C ALA A 58 20.23 12.82 -3.98
N ARG A 59 19.85 11.79 -4.73
CA ARG A 59 20.56 11.30 -5.92
C ARG A 59 20.03 11.92 -7.23
N GLY A 60 19.06 12.84 -7.15
CA GLY A 60 18.38 13.39 -8.33
C GLY A 60 17.53 12.36 -9.07
N LEU A 61 17.16 11.27 -8.40
CA LEU A 61 16.36 10.18 -8.94
C LEU A 61 14.92 10.28 -8.43
N THR A 62 14.04 9.57 -9.12
CA THR A 62 12.65 9.39 -8.74
C THR A 62 12.13 8.07 -9.32
N TRP A 63 10.85 7.77 -9.14
CA TRP A 63 10.24 6.56 -9.72
C TRP A 63 9.09 6.90 -10.67
N CYS A 64 8.86 6.00 -11.62
CA CYS A 64 7.67 6.03 -12.46
C CYS A 64 6.52 5.37 -11.72
N THR A 65 5.40 6.06 -11.49
CA THR A 65 4.23 5.47 -10.80
C THR A 65 3.39 4.56 -11.71
N SER A 66 3.73 4.47 -12.99
CA SER A 66 3.11 3.56 -13.97
C SER A 66 3.85 2.22 -14.07
N CYS A 67 5.18 2.20 -14.09
CA CYS A 67 5.98 0.98 -14.26
C CYS A 67 6.92 0.65 -13.08
N SER A 68 6.88 1.44 -12.01
CA SER A 68 7.73 1.29 -10.82
C SER A 68 9.25 1.33 -11.08
N ASN A 69 9.71 1.77 -12.25
CA ASN A 69 11.13 1.92 -12.52
C ASN A 69 11.69 3.21 -11.94
N VAL A 70 12.92 3.15 -11.41
CA VAL A 70 13.72 4.32 -11.03
C VAL A 70 14.21 5.03 -12.28
N THR A 71 14.14 6.36 -12.28
CA THR A 71 14.53 7.22 -13.40
C THR A 71 15.09 8.54 -12.86
N SER A 72 15.76 9.32 -13.71
CA SER A 72 16.14 10.69 -13.36
C SER A 72 14.90 11.54 -13.09
N GLY A 73 14.98 12.40 -12.06
CA GLY A 73 13.93 13.38 -11.77
C GLY A 73 13.73 14.40 -12.90
N LEU A 74 14.73 14.60 -13.77
CA LEU A 74 14.62 15.48 -14.95
C LEU A 74 13.82 14.86 -16.11
N ASP A 75 13.73 13.53 -16.15
CA ASP A 75 13.09 12.79 -17.25
C ASP A 75 11.60 12.51 -16.99
N ILE A 76 11.12 12.91 -15.81
CA ILE A 76 9.78 12.63 -15.33
C ILE A 76 8.82 13.77 -15.70
N GLU A 77 7.62 13.41 -16.13
CA GLU A 77 6.52 14.38 -16.24
C GLU A 77 5.22 13.77 -15.71
N PHE A 78 4.29 14.64 -15.34
CA PHE A 78 2.97 14.22 -14.91
C PHE A 78 2.08 13.92 -16.12
N LEU A 79 1.35 12.82 -16.02
CA LEU A 79 0.44 12.31 -17.04
C LEU A 79 -0.87 11.93 -16.38
N LEU A 80 -1.96 12.54 -16.81
CA LEU A 80 -3.31 12.11 -16.44
C LEU A 80 -3.79 11.07 -17.44
N VAL A 81 -4.21 9.90 -16.97
CA VAL A 81 -4.86 8.89 -17.80
C VAL A 81 -6.31 8.75 -17.33
N GLU A 82 -7.23 8.93 -18.26
CA GLU A 82 -8.66 8.79 -18.04
C GLU A 82 -9.25 7.80 -19.02
N GLY A 83 -10.28 7.07 -18.63
CA GLY A 83 -10.88 6.08 -19.52
C GLY A 83 -11.98 5.29 -18.86
N SER A 84 -12.26 4.13 -19.44
CA SER A 84 -13.22 3.16 -18.90
C SER A 84 -12.57 1.79 -18.75
N GLU A 85 -12.75 1.17 -17.59
CA GLU A 85 -12.32 -0.19 -17.30
C GLU A 85 -13.52 -1.13 -17.28
N VAL A 86 -13.37 -2.29 -17.91
CA VAL A 86 -14.26 -3.43 -17.76
C VAL A 86 -14.02 -4.04 -16.39
N TYR A 87 -15.11 -4.34 -15.69
CA TYR A 87 -15.07 -5.20 -14.52
C TYR A 87 -15.97 -6.41 -14.75
N SER A 88 -15.51 -7.56 -14.22
CA SER A 88 -16.34 -8.75 -14.06
C SER A 88 -16.37 -9.10 -12.57
N HIS A 89 -17.56 -9.13 -11.97
CA HIS A 89 -17.76 -9.61 -10.61
C HIS A 89 -18.87 -10.68 -10.61
N GLY A 90 -18.68 -11.75 -9.83
CA GLY A 90 -19.70 -12.78 -9.60
C GLY A 90 -19.33 -14.18 -10.12
N TYR A 91 -19.96 -15.19 -9.53
CA TYR A 91 -19.90 -16.58 -9.98
C TYR A 91 -20.59 -16.68 -11.35
N GLY A 92 -19.86 -17.06 -12.40
CA GLY A 92 -20.42 -17.34 -13.73
C GLY A 92 -20.60 -16.15 -14.68
N ASN A 93 -19.75 -15.11 -14.63
CA ASN A 93 -19.74 -13.99 -15.60
C ASN A 93 -21.08 -13.21 -15.71
N SER A 94 -21.91 -13.23 -14.67
CA SER A 94 -23.28 -12.68 -14.71
C SER A 94 -23.37 -11.15 -14.55
N TYR A 95 -22.27 -10.46 -14.20
CA TYR A 95 -22.20 -9.00 -14.19
C TYR A 95 -20.95 -8.52 -14.95
N TYR A 96 -21.18 -8.06 -16.19
CA TYR A 96 -20.23 -7.34 -17.03
C TYR A 96 -20.62 -5.86 -17.06
N GLY A 97 -19.67 -4.97 -16.81
CA GLY A 97 -19.92 -3.54 -16.85
C GLY A 97 -18.66 -2.72 -17.09
N PHE A 98 -18.85 -1.42 -17.31
CA PHE A 98 -17.77 -0.45 -17.46
C PHE A 98 -17.80 0.52 -16.29
N ARG A 99 -16.62 0.86 -15.76
CA ARG A 99 -16.46 1.91 -14.75
C ARG A 99 -15.48 2.97 -15.27
N PRO A 100 -15.76 4.27 -15.10
CA PRO A 100 -14.80 5.30 -15.45
C PRO A 100 -13.61 5.25 -14.49
N PHE A 101 -12.42 5.57 -14.99
CA PHE A 101 -11.24 5.80 -14.17
C PHE A 101 -10.56 7.11 -14.58
N SER A 102 -9.88 7.73 -13.63
CA SER A 102 -9.06 8.94 -13.83
C SER A 102 -7.92 8.87 -12.84
N LYS A 103 -6.69 8.84 -13.33
CA LYS A 103 -5.51 8.60 -12.50
C LYS A 103 -4.32 9.43 -12.97
N LEU A 104 -3.67 10.09 -12.02
CA LEU A 104 -2.45 10.85 -12.25
C LEU A 104 -1.24 9.94 -12.06
N TYR A 105 -0.33 10.02 -13.03
CA TYR A 105 0.93 9.31 -13.01
C TYR A 105 2.08 10.29 -13.07
N GLN A 106 3.15 9.93 -12.38
CA GLN A 106 4.47 10.47 -12.59
C GLN A 106 5.18 9.49 -13.53
N ALA A 107 5.32 9.85 -14.81
CA ALA A 107 5.65 8.92 -15.89
C ALA A 107 7.04 9.17 -16.48
N CYS A 108 7.83 8.10 -16.61
CA CYS A 108 9.11 8.14 -17.31
C CYS A 108 8.92 8.29 -18.82
N ILE A 109 9.98 8.62 -19.55
CA ILE A 109 9.96 8.83 -21.02
C ILE A 109 9.30 7.64 -21.74
N ALA A 110 9.61 6.40 -21.34
CA ALA A 110 9.06 5.21 -21.98
C ALA A 110 7.53 5.09 -21.78
N CYS A 111 7.04 5.26 -20.54
CA CYS A 111 5.61 5.26 -20.25
C CYS A 111 4.87 6.40 -20.96
N ARG A 112 5.50 7.58 -21.06
CA ARG A 112 4.92 8.73 -21.79
C ARG A 112 4.77 8.46 -23.27
N LYS A 113 5.79 7.90 -23.92
CA LYS A 113 5.73 7.50 -25.34
C LYS A 113 4.63 6.46 -25.57
N CYS A 114 4.61 5.41 -24.75
CA CYS A 114 3.57 4.37 -24.83
C CYS A 114 2.15 4.97 -24.70
N ALA A 115 1.94 5.86 -23.73
CA ALA A 115 0.65 6.50 -23.52
C ALA A 115 0.25 7.44 -24.66
N ALA A 116 1.22 8.13 -25.27
CA ALA A 116 0.99 8.99 -26.45
C ALA A 116 0.64 8.16 -27.69
N ASP A 117 1.37 7.07 -27.96
CA ASP A 117 1.15 6.18 -29.11
C ASP A 117 -0.23 5.54 -29.10
N LYS A 118 -0.73 5.27 -27.89
CA LYS A 118 -2.02 4.63 -27.67
C LYS A 118 -3.14 5.62 -27.29
N HIS A 119 -2.87 6.93 -27.28
CA HIS A 119 -3.86 7.94 -26.91
C HIS A 119 -5.12 7.86 -27.79
N GLY A 120 -6.29 7.68 -27.17
CA GLY A 120 -7.58 7.60 -27.87
C GLY A 120 -7.82 6.25 -28.56
N GLN A 121 -6.95 5.26 -28.37
CA GLN A 121 -7.18 3.90 -28.84
C GLN A 121 -8.13 3.15 -27.89
N MET A 122 -8.87 2.20 -28.45
CA MET A 122 -9.67 1.23 -27.71
C MET A 122 -8.85 -0.04 -27.43
N GLY A 123 -8.93 -0.57 -26.21
CA GLY A 123 -8.18 -1.76 -25.78
C GLY A 123 -7.21 -1.50 -24.61
N ALA A 124 -6.49 -2.54 -24.19
CA ALA A 124 -5.68 -2.53 -22.97
C ALA A 124 -4.51 -1.51 -23.01
N TYR A 125 -4.41 -0.69 -21.96
CA TYR A 125 -3.37 0.33 -21.76
C TYR A 125 -1.97 -0.27 -21.59
N ASP A 126 -1.84 -1.32 -20.78
CA ASP A 126 -0.61 -2.09 -20.58
C ASP A 126 -0.93 -3.56 -20.25
N TYR A 127 0.10 -4.38 -20.02
CA TYR A 127 -0.07 -5.81 -19.69
C TYR A 127 -0.62 -6.05 -18.28
N HIS A 128 -0.70 -5.01 -17.44
CA HIS A 128 -1.26 -5.05 -16.08
C HIS A 128 -2.73 -4.60 -16.05
N ALA A 129 -3.19 -3.87 -17.06
CA ALA A 129 -4.52 -3.29 -17.18
C ALA A 129 -5.42 -4.11 -18.12
N GLU A 130 -5.49 -5.42 -17.87
CA GLU A 130 -6.47 -6.28 -18.53
C GLU A 130 -7.89 -5.73 -18.29
N GLY A 131 -8.61 -5.39 -19.36
CA GLY A 131 -10.00 -4.95 -19.29
C GLY A 131 -10.28 -3.48 -19.62
N GLN A 132 -9.32 -2.63 -19.96
CA GLN A 132 -9.66 -1.27 -20.39
C GLN A 132 -10.30 -1.21 -21.79
N SER A 133 -11.43 -0.52 -21.94
CA SER A 133 -12.19 -0.43 -23.20
C SER A 133 -11.84 0.80 -24.05
N SER A 134 -11.42 1.89 -23.41
CA SER A 134 -10.85 3.08 -24.06
C SER A 134 -10.10 3.94 -23.03
N PHE A 135 -9.10 4.67 -23.48
CA PHE A 135 -8.41 5.65 -22.63
C PHE A 135 -7.87 6.85 -23.40
N LEU A 136 -7.62 7.93 -22.65
CA LEU A 136 -7.02 9.18 -23.10
C LEU A 136 -5.91 9.55 -22.10
N ALA A 137 -4.75 9.90 -22.65
CA ALA A 137 -3.60 10.34 -21.87
C ALA A 137 -3.32 11.82 -22.11
N PHE A 138 -3.26 12.62 -21.06
CA PHE A 138 -3.08 14.06 -21.12
C PHE A 138 -1.85 14.48 -20.33
N ARG A 139 -1.04 15.37 -20.90
CA ARG A 139 0.07 16.00 -20.19
C ARG A 139 -0.45 16.85 -19.04
N VAL A 140 0.22 16.80 -17.90
CA VAL A 140 -0.11 17.57 -16.71
C VAL A 140 1.03 18.49 -16.30
N GLU A 141 0.69 19.70 -15.89
CA GLU A 141 1.60 20.66 -15.27
C GLU A 141 1.18 20.90 -13.82
N LYS A 142 2.16 20.88 -12.91
CA LYS A 142 1.98 21.35 -11.54
C LYS A 142 2.21 22.86 -11.51
N ARG A 143 1.22 23.61 -11.03
CA ARG A 143 1.24 25.06 -10.82
C ARG A 143 1.11 25.36 -9.32
N GLU A 144 1.23 26.62 -8.94
CA GLU A 144 1.19 27.04 -7.53
C GLU A 144 -0.12 26.63 -6.83
N ASP A 145 -1.25 26.64 -7.54
CA ASP A 145 -2.58 26.39 -6.99
C ASP A 145 -3.14 25.00 -7.35
N GLY A 146 -2.35 24.10 -7.93
CA GLY A 146 -2.73 22.71 -8.20
C GLY A 146 -2.19 22.12 -9.50
N TYR A 147 -2.77 20.99 -9.92
CA TYR A 147 -2.41 20.31 -11.16
C TYR A 147 -3.38 20.67 -12.29
N TYR A 148 -2.84 20.81 -13.50
CA TYR A 148 -3.60 21.16 -14.70
C TYR A 148 -3.31 20.17 -15.81
N ALA A 149 -4.33 19.55 -16.39
CA ALA A 149 -4.18 18.69 -17.57
C ALA A 149 -4.49 19.47 -18.85
N CYS A 150 -3.68 19.28 -19.89
CA CYS A 150 -3.97 19.81 -21.22
C CYS A 150 -4.91 18.85 -21.95
N LYS A 151 -6.21 19.08 -21.80
CA LYS A 151 -7.28 18.30 -22.44
C LYS A 151 -7.71 18.98 -23.72
N PHE A 152 -7.45 18.33 -24.86
CA PHE A 152 -7.87 18.80 -26.19
C PHE A 152 -7.50 20.27 -26.49
N GLY A 153 -6.29 20.67 -26.09
CA GLY A 153 -5.78 22.04 -26.28
C GLY A 153 -6.13 23.03 -25.18
N ASN A 154 -6.93 22.65 -24.18
CA ASN A 154 -7.30 23.50 -23.05
C ASN A 154 -6.70 22.99 -21.74
N TRP A 155 -6.19 23.90 -20.91
CA TRP A 155 -5.73 23.57 -19.56
C TRP A 155 -6.91 23.50 -18.59
N VAL A 156 -7.15 22.32 -18.03
CA VAL A 156 -8.22 22.05 -17.08
C VAL A 156 -7.61 21.75 -15.71
N LYS A 157 -8.04 22.47 -14.68
CA LYS A 157 -7.62 22.22 -13.29
C LYS A 157 -8.16 20.86 -12.84
N LEU A 158 -7.31 20.05 -12.21
CA LEU A 158 -7.69 18.76 -11.67
C LEU A 158 -8.28 18.90 -10.27
N GLU A 159 -9.26 18.06 -9.96
CA GLU A 159 -9.79 17.94 -8.61
C GLU A 159 -8.77 17.22 -7.70
N GLU A 160 -8.79 17.52 -6.40
CA GLU A 160 -7.83 16.93 -5.44
C GLU A 160 -7.79 15.40 -5.49
N LYS A 161 -8.96 14.76 -5.61
CA LYS A 161 -9.10 13.30 -5.73
C LYS A 161 -8.41 12.69 -6.95
N GLN A 162 -8.17 13.49 -8.00
CA GLN A 162 -7.47 13.05 -9.21
C GLN A 162 -5.95 13.22 -9.11
N CYS A 163 -5.47 13.92 -8.07
CA CYS A 163 -4.07 14.27 -7.89
C CYS A 163 -3.29 13.27 -7.04
N GLU A 164 -3.94 12.21 -6.54
CA GLU A 164 -3.27 11.17 -5.77
C GLU A 164 -2.32 10.35 -6.65
N LEU A 165 -1.03 10.38 -6.30
CA LEU A 165 0.01 9.59 -6.94
C LEU A 165 0.16 8.26 -6.20
N ASN A 166 0.41 7.17 -6.94
CA ASN A 166 0.79 5.92 -6.32
C ASN A 166 2.10 6.10 -5.54
N GLY A 167 2.20 5.48 -4.37
CA GLY A 167 3.46 5.34 -3.66
C GLY A 167 4.48 4.47 -4.40
N LEU A 168 5.67 4.32 -3.80
CA LEU A 168 6.63 3.31 -4.20
C LEU A 168 6.01 1.92 -3.98
N SER A 169 6.15 1.00 -4.94
CA SER A 169 5.72 -0.38 -4.73
C SER A 169 6.63 -1.08 -3.73
N SER A 170 6.09 -2.05 -2.99
CA SER A 170 6.86 -2.80 -1.98
C SER A 170 8.08 -3.49 -2.59
N GLU A 171 7.95 -4.05 -3.81
CA GLU A 171 9.06 -4.71 -4.51
C GLU A 171 10.20 -3.73 -4.82
N LEU A 172 9.85 -2.49 -5.20
CA LEU A 172 10.83 -1.46 -5.48
C LEU A 172 11.53 -1.00 -4.21
N VAL A 173 10.78 -0.83 -3.11
CA VAL A 173 11.34 -0.46 -1.80
C VAL A 173 12.36 -1.50 -1.37
N GLU A 174 12.03 -2.79 -1.39
CA GLU A 174 12.95 -3.84 -0.94
C GLU A 174 14.19 -3.93 -1.83
N LYS A 175 14.03 -3.81 -3.15
CA LYS A 175 15.16 -3.76 -4.09
C LYS A 175 16.13 -2.62 -3.76
N LEU A 176 15.60 -1.41 -3.57
CA LEU A 176 16.42 -0.23 -3.27
C LEU A 176 17.07 -0.31 -1.90
N VAL A 177 16.37 -0.88 -0.92
CA VAL A 177 16.89 -1.10 0.43
C VAL A 177 18.09 -2.04 0.40
N GLU A 178 18.01 -3.13 -0.37
CA GLU A 178 19.13 -4.07 -0.56
C GLU A 178 20.30 -3.41 -1.30
N GLU A 179 20.03 -2.76 -2.43
CA GLU A 179 21.06 -2.13 -3.28
C GLU A 179 21.82 -1.01 -2.55
N TRP A 180 21.16 -0.25 -1.67
CA TRP A 180 21.75 0.91 -1.00
C TRP A 180 22.14 0.65 0.46
N GLY A 181 21.95 -0.57 0.95
CA GLY A 181 22.26 -0.93 2.34
C GLY A 181 21.42 -0.17 3.36
N LEU A 182 20.15 0.11 3.04
CA LEU A 182 19.22 0.76 3.96
C LEU A 182 18.66 -0.24 4.99
N PRO A 183 18.02 0.23 6.08
CA PRO A 183 17.45 -0.66 7.08
C PRO A 183 16.46 -1.66 6.46
N PRO A 184 16.59 -2.97 6.72
CA PRO A 184 15.75 -4.00 6.10
C PRO A 184 14.33 -4.01 6.67
N ARG A 185 13.40 -4.70 6.00
CA ARG A 185 12.07 -4.94 6.56
C ARG A 185 12.14 -5.67 7.91
N MET A 186 11.31 -5.23 8.87
CA MET A 186 11.13 -5.95 10.13
C MET A 186 10.02 -7.00 9.97
N GLU A 187 10.35 -8.27 10.20
CA GLU A 187 9.38 -9.37 10.23
C GLU A 187 9.21 -9.88 11.66
N VAL A 188 7.99 -9.80 12.18
CA VAL A 188 7.66 -10.40 13.48
C VAL A 188 6.84 -11.66 13.25
N LYS A 189 7.45 -12.82 13.49
CA LYS A 189 6.75 -14.11 13.50
C LYS A 189 6.26 -14.42 14.91
N THR A 190 4.95 -14.45 15.11
CA THR A 190 4.36 -14.87 16.40
C THR A 190 3.93 -16.32 16.31
N SER A 191 4.71 -17.25 16.89
CA SER A 191 4.43 -18.70 16.87
C SER A 191 3.59 -19.19 18.06
N ALA A 192 3.14 -18.30 18.95
CA ALA A 192 2.79 -18.74 20.30
C ALA A 192 1.39 -19.38 20.45
N TRP A 193 0.40 -19.12 19.59
CA TRP A 193 -0.97 -19.63 19.80
C TRP A 193 -1.71 -19.89 18.48
N SER A 194 -1.62 -21.13 18.00
CA SER A 194 -2.55 -21.82 17.07
C SER A 194 -3.28 -20.99 15.99
N SER A 195 -2.54 -20.23 15.21
CA SER A 195 -2.71 -20.01 13.77
C SER A 195 -1.46 -19.23 13.35
N GLU A 196 -0.78 -19.64 12.29
CA GLU A 196 0.36 -18.91 11.76
C GLU A 196 -0.11 -17.59 11.15
N GLU A 197 -0.46 -16.61 11.98
CA GLU A 197 -0.60 -15.22 11.55
C GLU A 197 0.80 -14.62 11.50
N ASN A 198 1.46 -14.76 10.35
CA ASN A 198 2.63 -13.93 10.05
C ASN A 198 2.14 -12.47 10.05
N LEU A 199 2.67 -11.67 10.97
CA LEU A 199 2.32 -10.25 11.01
C LEU A 199 3.17 -9.52 9.96
N ILE A 200 2.77 -9.67 8.71
CA ILE A 200 3.37 -9.04 7.54
C ILE A 200 2.61 -7.74 7.33
N ILE A 201 3.09 -6.63 7.88
CA ILE A 201 2.54 -5.30 7.56
C ILE A 201 3.29 -4.81 6.31
N HIS A 202 2.53 -4.70 5.21
CA HIS A 202 2.99 -4.24 3.89
C HIS A 202 3.37 -2.76 3.91
#